data_AF-A0A1V5RS87-F1
#
_entry.id   AF-A0A1V5RS87-F1
#
_cell.length_a   1.000
_cell.length_b   1.000
_cell.length_c   1.000
_cell.angle_alpha   90.00
_cell.angle_beta   90.00
_cell.angle_gamma   90.00
#
_symmetry.space_group_name_H-M   'P 1'
#
loop_
_entity.id
_entity.type
_entity.pdbx_description
1 polymer ?
#
loop_
_entity_poly.entity_id
_entity_poly.type
_entity_poly.pdbx_seq_one_letter_code
_entity_poly.pdbx_strand_id
1 'polypeptide(L)'
;MNIFEQAADLQDRNIPFAFVSITKSVGSTPRSNAHMIVKKDGSTIGTVGGGIAEFTVTKEAVAAIAEGKSTHVDVSLAVTDGHACGGTLEFFVDVIASKRRLLLFGGGHVNEQIARLGAGCGFRIEVIETRAEYATGERFPDAGEFHVGETVEEAMKSLVIDRDCAIVIATHGLDKSVLEAVITSDAAYIGMLGSRTKVNTYRRALESERNISIERLDHFYSPVGLDIGSETPHEIAIAVMAEVMMVLHDRSGQSLSRKAENLVVVRGAGDLATGVIVRLAKAGYRVCALEIEQPTTIRRTVAFSEAVYTGEVALETVVCRRAESDQEAKTLLDQGIVALLVDPSASMIERLRPFAVVDAIIAKKNLGTHKGMAPLVIALGPGFEAGADCDYVIETKRGHDLGKVISRGFAEPNTGIPGKIGGFAEERVLHSASAGTFVGHKKIGDLVKQGDVIAAVGTDEIIAPIDGVVRGMLHDGIVVPTNFKVADIDPRGIASYCETISDKARALGGSVLEVIDGMRAKAFRRIS
;
A
#
# COMPACT_ATOMS: atom_id res chain seq x y z
N MET A 1 41.62 17.86 12.56
CA MET A 1 40.18 17.72 12.80
C MET A 1 39.90 16.36 13.41
N ASN A 2 39.09 16.30 14.46
CA ASN A 2 38.59 15.02 14.98
C ASN A 2 37.64 14.37 13.95
N ILE A 3 37.27 13.09 14.12
CA ILE A 3 36.46 12.38 13.13
C ILE A 3 35.07 13.00 12.93
N PHE A 4 34.47 13.59 13.96
CA PHE A 4 33.17 14.26 13.89
C PHE A 4 33.25 15.58 13.12
N GLU A 5 34.34 16.34 13.28
CA GLU A 5 34.61 17.54 12.47
C GLU A 5 34.79 17.19 10.99
N GLN A 6 35.40 16.03 10.67
CA GLN A 6 35.53 15.57 9.30
C GLN A 6 34.20 15.09 8.71
N ALA A 7 33.36 14.43 9.51
CA ALA A 7 32.00 14.09 9.11
C ALA A 7 31.17 15.34 8.81
N ALA A 8 31.28 16.38 9.66
CA ALA A 8 30.61 17.65 9.45
C ALA A 8 31.08 18.34 8.15
N ASP A 9 32.39 18.40 7.87
CA ASP A 9 32.91 18.96 6.61
C ASP A 9 32.36 18.23 5.37
N LEU A 10 32.32 16.89 5.41
CA LEU A 10 31.77 16.09 4.31
C LEU A 10 30.28 16.39 4.11
N GLN A 11 29.52 16.50 5.20
CA GLN A 11 28.10 16.81 5.16
C GLN A 11 27.84 18.23 4.63
N ASP A 12 28.62 19.23 5.06
CA ASP A 12 28.53 20.62 4.60
C ASP A 12 28.84 20.73 3.10
N ARG A 13 29.78 19.91 2.61
CA ARG A 13 30.14 19.81 1.20
C ARG A 13 29.20 18.90 0.39
N ASN A 14 28.16 18.36 1.02
CA ASN A 14 27.18 17.45 0.42
C ASN A 14 27.80 16.16 -0.17
N ILE A 15 28.90 15.69 0.40
CA ILE A 15 29.60 14.47 -0.02
C ILE A 15 29.03 13.30 0.80
N PRO A 16 28.43 12.28 0.17
CA PRO A 16 27.90 11.13 0.91
C PRO A 16 29.02 10.27 1.50
N PHE A 17 28.80 9.76 2.70
CA PHE A 17 29.74 8.89 3.41
C PHE A 17 29.00 7.94 4.37
N ALA A 18 29.68 6.89 4.81
CA ALA A 18 29.23 6.04 5.90
C ALA A 18 30.06 6.29 7.16
N PHE A 19 29.39 6.50 8.29
CA PHE A 19 29.99 6.59 9.61
C PHE A 19 29.89 5.21 10.28
N VAL A 20 31.02 4.52 10.38
CA VAL A 20 31.12 3.17 10.92
C VAL A 20 31.47 3.26 12.40
N SER A 21 30.71 2.57 13.25
CA SER A 21 30.95 2.50 14.70
C SER A 21 30.96 1.04 15.17
N ILE A 22 31.92 0.68 16.02
CA ILE A 22 31.87 -0.60 16.75
C ILE A 22 30.75 -0.50 17.78
N THR A 23 29.70 -1.31 17.62
CA THR A 23 28.58 -1.37 18.58
C THR A 23 28.78 -2.45 19.62
N LYS A 24 29.55 -3.50 19.29
CA LYS A 24 29.86 -4.58 20.22
C LYS A 24 31.18 -5.24 19.88
N SER A 25 31.86 -5.68 20.92
CA SER A 25 33.14 -6.36 20.83
C SER A 25 33.19 -7.46 21.88
N VAL A 26 33.44 -8.70 21.43
CA VAL A 26 33.51 -9.90 22.29
C VAL A 26 34.82 -10.64 22.01
N GLY A 27 35.52 -11.06 23.06
CA GLY A 27 36.81 -11.75 22.94
C GLY A 27 37.97 -10.81 22.65
N SER A 28 39.06 -11.34 22.09
CA SER A 28 40.26 -10.56 21.75
C SER A 28 40.08 -9.83 20.42
N THR A 29 39.83 -8.53 20.48
CA THR A 29 39.66 -7.66 19.31
C THR A 29 40.66 -6.50 19.36
N PRO A 30 41.07 -5.92 18.21
CA PRO A 30 42.07 -4.85 18.18
C PRO A 30 41.60 -3.55 18.85
N ARG A 31 40.29 -3.27 18.81
CA ARG A 31 39.62 -2.13 19.44
C ARG A 31 38.25 -2.57 19.94
N SER A 32 37.85 -2.07 21.12
CA SER A 32 36.52 -2.30 21.69
C SER A 32 35.55 -1.13 21.45
N ASN A 33 36.08 0.04 21.09
CA ASN A 33 35.31 1.23 20.75
C ASN A 33 36.13 2.09 19.77
N ALA A 34 35.62 2.27 18.55
CA ALA A 34 36.28 3.04 17.50
C ALA A 34 35.27 3.46 16.43
N HIS A 35 35.62 4.53 15.71
CA HIS A 35 34.84 5.07 14.60
C HIS A 35 35.72 5.24 13.35
N MET A 36 35.12 5.09 12.19
CA MET A 36 35.76 5.31 10.89
C MET A 36 34.74 5.87 9.91
N ILE A 37 35.17 6.78 9.03
CA ILE A 37 34.36 7.23 7.89
C ILE A 37 34.81 6.47 6.66
N VAL A 38 33.86 5.98 5.87
CA VAL A 38 34.08 5.38 4.56
C VAL A 38 33.41 6.25 3.49
N LYS A 39 34.15 6.61 2.44
CA LYS A 39 33.60 7.34 1.29
C LYS A 39 33.18 6.39 0.17
N LYS A 40 32.41 6.89 -0.80
CA LYS A 40 31.88 6.12 -1.93
C LYS A 40 32.97 5.43 -2.77
N ASP A 41 34.17 5.99 -2.82
CA ASP A 41 35.34 5.42 -3.51
C ASP A 41 36.11 4.36 -2.68
N GLY A 42 35.63 4.06 -1.47
CA GLY A 42 36.28 3.15 -0.52
C GLY A 42 37.41 3.78 0.30
N SER A 43 37.73 5.06 0.08
CA SER A 43 38.73 5.76 0.91
C SER A 43 38.21 5.97 2.33
N THR A 44 39.08 5.80 3.32
CA THR A 44 38.71 5.85 4.74
C THR A 44 39.35 7.02 5.48
N ILE A 45 38.71 7.43 6.57
CA ILE A 45 39.23 8.39 7.55
C ILE A 45 39.05 7.78 8.94
N GLY A 46 40.14 7.66 9.70
CA GLY A 46 40.14 6.91 10.96
C GLY A 46 40.33 5.41 10.73
N THR A 47 40.14 4.62 11.78
CA THR A 47 40.30 3.17 11.73
C THR A 47 39.46 2.52 12.82
N VAL A 48 38.93 1.33 12.54
CA VAL A 48 38.24 0.50 13.54
C VAL A 48 39.12 -0.62 14.11
N GLY A 49 40.41 -0.62 13.79
CA GLY A 49 41.37 -1.60 14.29
C GLY A 49 42.14 -2.35 13.21
N GLY A 50 41.89 -2.09 11.92
CA GLY A 50 42.60 -2.69 10.79
C GLY A 50 42.27 -4.16 10.52
N GLY A 51 43.01 -4.77 9.59
CA GLY A 51 42.92 -6.19 9.26
C GLY A 51 41.63 -6.57 8.52
N ILE A 52 41.22 -7.84 8.67
CA ILE A 52 40.08 -8.40 7.91
C ILE A 52 38.75 -7.73 8.28
N ALA A 53 38.57 -7.32 9.53
CA ALA A 53 37.35 -6.65 9.97
C ALA A 53 37.18 -5.26 9.33
N GLU A 54 38.26 -4.48 9.26
CA GLU A 54 38.22 -3.17 8.59
C GLU A 54 37.98 -3.32 7.09
N PHE A 55 38.62 -4.31 6.45
CA PHE A 55 38.38 -4.59 5.02
C PHE A 55 36.92 -4.99 4.75
N THR A 56 36.37 -5.92 5.54
CA THR A 56 34.99 -6.37 5.39
C THR A 56 34.02 -5.22 5.62
N VAL A 57 34.12 -4.47 6.72
CA VAL A 57 33.18 -3.39 7.00
C VAL A 57 33.30 -2.23 6.00
N THR A 58 34.49 -1.96 5.45
CA THR A 58 34.68 -0.94 4.39
C THR A 58 33.94 -1.34 3.12
N LYS A 59 34.05 -2.62 2.71
CA LYS A 59 33.34 -3.13 1.54
C LYS A 59 31.81 -3.04 1.72
N GLU A 60 31.31 -3.48 2.87
CA GLU A 60 29.88 -3.39 3.18
C GLU A 60 29.41 -1.94 3.27
N ALA A 61 30.23 -1.04 3.82
CA ALA A 61 29.91 0.39 3.87
C ALA A 61 29.82 1.04 2.48
N VAL A 62 30.70 0.68 1.54
CA VAL A 62 30.60 1.14 0.14
C VAL A 62 29.30 0.67 -0.50
N ALA A 63 28.90 -0.59 -0.27
CA ALA A 63 27.64 -1.13 -0.76
C ALA A 63 26.44 -0.39 -0.13
N ALA A 64 26.47 -0.17 1.19
CA ALA A 64 25.44 0.55 1.92
C ALA A 64 25.27 2.01 1.43
N ILE A 65 26.37 2.71 1.13
CA ILE A 65 26.34 4.05 0.52
C ILE A 65 25.66 4.01 -0.86
N ALA A 66 25.95 2.99 -1.67
CA ALA A 66 25.34 2.84 -3.00
C ALA A 66 23.82 2.57 -2.92
N GLU A 67 23.36 1.85 -1.89
CA GLU A 67 21.94 1.60 -1.62
C GLU A 67 21.24 2.77 -0.90
N GLY A 68 22.00 3.68 -0.29
CA GLY A 68 21.48 4.77 0.53
C GLY A 68 20.84 4.31 1.84
N LYS A 69 21.24 3.15 2.38
CA LYS A 69 20.63 2.53 3.56
C LYS A 69 21.68 2.13 4.60
N SER A 70 21.49 2.58 5.84
CA SER A 70 22.31 2.14 6.99
C SER A 70 22.11 0.65 7.28
N THR A 71 23.16 -0.02 7.77
CA THR A 71 23.15 -1.48 7.99
C THR A 71 23.99 -1.90 9.19
N HIS A 72 23.83 -3.15 9.62
CA HIS A 72 24.67 -3.80 10.62
C HIS A 72 25.59 -4.82 9.95
N VAL A 73 26.84 -4.89 10.42
CA VAL A 73 27.85 -5.82 9.88
C VAL A 73 28.47 -6.58 11.04
N ASP A 74 28.36 -7.91 11.00
CA ASP A 74 28.99 -8.79 11.97
C ASP A 74 30.22 -9.44 11.37
N VAL A 75 31.36 -9.35 12.07
CA VAL A 75 32.62 -9.95 11.65
C VAL A 75 33.17 -10.86 12.73
N SER A 76 33.34 -12.13 12.38
CA SER A 76 34.08 -13.10 13.18
C SER A 76 35.55 -13.14 12.75
N LEU A 77 36.46 -12.89 13.69
CA LEU A 77 37.90 -12.97 13.45
C LEU A 77 38.33 -14.45 13.55
N ALA A 78 38.41 -15.13 12.40
CA ALA A 78 38.89 -16.51 12.34
C ALA A 78 40.42 -16.59 12.52
N VAL A 79 40.87 -17.66 13.17
CA VAL A 79 42.29 -17.90 13.52
C VAL A 79 43.04 -18.45 12.30
N THR A 80 44.11 -17.78 11.88
CA THR A 80 45.14 -18.37 11.01
C THR A 80 46.51 -18.20 11.64
N ASP A 81 47.22 -19.32 11.77
CA ASP A 81 48.61 -19.51 12.21
C ASP A 81 49.04 -18.84 13.53
N GLY A 82 48.81 -19.55 14.63
CA GLY A 82 49.75 -19.58 15.75
C GLY A 82 49.63 -18.53 16.85
N HIS A 83 48.70 -17.56 16.78
CA HIS A 83 48.40 -16.67 17.91
C HIS A 83 46.89 -16.60 18.16
N ALA A 84 46.47 -16.95 19.38
CA ALA A 84 45.08 -17.03 19.79
C ALA A 84 44.43 -15.66 19.97
N CYS A 85 43.56 -15.24 19.03
CA CYS A 85 42.64 -14.11 19.20
C CYS A 85 41.33 -14.36 18.41
N GLY A 86 40.37 -15.09 18.99
CA GLY A 86 39.05 -15.37 18.40
C GLY A 86 37.99 -14.39 18.90
N GLY A 87 38.00 -13.15 18.40
CA GLY A 87 37.03 -12.12 18.74
C GLY A 87 35.91 -11.98 17.70
N THR A 88 34.76 -11.46 18.11
CA THR A 88 33.66 -11.03 17.23
C THR A 88 33.44 -9.54 17.40
N LEU A 89 33.30 -8.83 16.27
CA LEU A 89 32.97 -7.41 16.22
C LEU A 89 31.63 -7.22 15.51
N GLU A 90 30.77 -6.41 16.10
CA GLU A 90 29.55 -5.92 15.46
C GLU A 90 29.73 -4.44 15.16
N PHE A 91 29.39 -4.04 13.94
CA PHE A 91 29.47 -2.66 13.47
C PHE A 91 28.08 -2.16 13.11
N PHE A 92 27.82 -0.89 13.41
CA PHE A 92 26.76 -0.13 12.76
C PHE A 92 27.38 0.78 11.71
N VAL A 93 26.88 0.65 10.48
CA VAL A 93 27.27 1.45 9.32
C VAL A 93 26.15 2.44 9.08
N ASP A 94 26.33 3.67 9.55
CA ASP A 94 25.35 4.74 9.37
C ASP A 94 25.61 5.52 8.08
N VAL A 95 24.71 5.42 7.10
CA VAL A 95 24.86 6.07 5.80
C VAL A 95 24.31 7.49 5.89
N ILE A 96 25.21 8.46 5.74
CA ILE A 96 24.86 9.88 5.62
C ILE A 96 24.81 10.22 4.14
N ALA A 97 23.58 10.23 3.60
CA ALA A 97 23.33 10.55 2.20
C ALA A 97 23.53 12.05 1.90
N SER A 98 23.84 12.36 0.64
CA SER A 98 23.80 13.73 0.14
C SER A 98 22.38 14.27 0.18
N LYS A 99 22.22 15.54 0.54
CA LYS A 99 21.00 16.31 0.35
C LYS A 99 20.59 16.23 -1.11
N ARG A 100 19.32 15.91 -1.35
CA ARG A 100 18.69 16.02 -2.67
C ARG A 100 18.79 17.45 -3.17
N ARG A 101 18.90 17.60 -4.49
CA ARG A 101 19.07 18.90 -5.15
C ARG A 101 17.71 19.38 -5.66
N LEU A 102 17.32 20.60 -5.32
CA LEU A 102 16.14 21.25 -5.86
C LEU A 102 16.59 22.28 -6.89
N LEU A 103 16.39 21.95 -8.16
CA LEU A 103 16.80 22.74 -9.31
C LEU A 103 15.65 23.66 -9.72
N LEU A 104 15.83 24.96 -9.49
CA LEU A 104 14.81 25.97 -9.73
C LEU A 104 15.13 26.72 -11.03
N PHE A 105 14.39 26.41 -12.09
CA PHE A 105 14.50 27.10 -13.36
C PHE A 105 13.64 28.36 -13.34
N GLY A 106 14.31 29.51 -13.37
CA GLY A 106 13.75 30.86 -13.27
C GLY A 106 13.94 31.47 -11.88
N GLY A 107 14.49 32.67 -11.80
CA GLY A 107 14.72 33.42 -10.58
C GLY A 107 13.52 34.29 -10.16
N GLY A 108 12.29 33.85 -10.43
CA GLY A 108 11.05 34.58 -10.13
C GLY A 108 10.57 34.47 -8.68
N HIS A 109 9.51 35.20 -8.33
CA HIS A 109 9.02 35.31 -6.94
C HIS A 109 8.47 34.00 -6.37
N VAL A 110 7.96 33.10 -7.24
CA VAL A 110 7.48 31.77 -6.80
C VAL A 110 8.66 30.88 -6.42
N ASN A 111 9.69 30.80 -7.27
CA ASN A 111 10.90 30.01 -6.99
C ASN A 111 11.66 30.56 -5.78
N GLU A 112 11.64 31.87 -5.54
CA GLU A 112 12.18 32.47 -4.31
C GLU A 112 11.54 31.87 -3.04
N GLN A 113 10.21 31.74 -3.01
CA GLN A 113 9.51 31.13 -1.87
C GLN A 113 9.72 29.61 -1.78
N ILE A 114 9.79 28.93 -2.94
CA ILE A 114 10.11 27.50 -3.00
C ILE A 114 11.52 27.22 -2.47
N ALA A 115 12.51 28.05 -2.83
CA ALA A 115 13.88 27.93 -2.35
C ALA A 115 13.95 27.96 -0.82
N ARG A 116 13.27 28.94 -0.21
CA ARG A 116 13.23 29.11 1.25
C ARG A 116 12.62 27.89 1.96
N LEU A 117 11.49 27.39 1.46
CA LEU A 117 10.86 26.18 2.02
C LEU A 117 11.71 24.92 1.76
N GLY A 118 12.24 24.77 0.55
CA GLY A 118 13.07 23.63 0.15
C GLY A 118 14.34 23.52 0.98
N ALA A 119 15.02 24.63 1.25
CA ALA A 119 16.19 24.65 2.13
C ALA A 119 15.82 24.20 3.55
N GLY A 120 14.68 24.67 4.08
CA GLY A 120 14.14 24.22 5.37
C GLY A 120 13.76 22.74 5.40
N CYS A 121 13.38 22.16 4.26
CA CYS A 121 13.13 20.74 4.08
C CYS A 121 14.41 19.91 3.81
N GLY A 122 15.59 20.52 3.88
CA GLY A 122 16.88 19.84 3.74
C GLY A 122 17.38 19.66 2.31
N PHE A 123 16.79 20.34 1.32
CA PHE A 123 17.31 20.33 -0.05
C PHE A 123 18.51 21.26 -0.22
N ARG A 124 19.44 20.89 -1.11
CA ARG A 124 20.42 21.82 -1.67
C ARG A 124 19.74 22.58 -2.81
N ILE A 125 19.58 23.88 -2.66
CA ILE A 125 18.92 24.73 -3.66
C ILE A 125 19.93 25.17 -4.72
N GLU A 126 19.57 25.01 -5.98
CA GLU A 126 20.33 25.55 -7.12
C GLU A 126 19.39 26.31 -8.05
N VAL A 127 19.77 27.53 -8.41
CA VAL A 127 18.95 28.41 -9.25
C VAL A 127 19.56 28.48 -10.64
N ILE A 128 18.76 28.17 -11.65
CA ILE A 128 19.14 28.19 -13.06
C ILE A 128 18.38 29.33 -13.72
N GLU A 129 19.09 30.31 -14.28
CA GLU A 129 18.46 31.53 -14.79
C GLU A 129 19.26 32.14 -15.93
N THR A 130 18.55 32.70 -16.91
CA THR A 130 19.15 33.31 -18.09
C THR A 130 19.56 34.78 -17.90
N ARG A 131 19.21 35.35 -16.75
CA ARG A 131 19.35 36.77 -16.41
C ARG A 131 19.98 36.90 -15.04
N ALA A 132 21.27 37.24 -15.01
CA ALA A 132 22.10 37.24 -13.81
C ALA A 132 21.50 38.03 -12.63
N GLU A 133 20.79 39.12 -12.90
CA GLU A 133 20.17 39.97 -11.88
C GLU A 133 19.05 39.29 -11.07
N TYR A 134 18.53 38.15 -11.56
CA TYR A 134 17.51 37.36 -10.88
C TYR A 134 18.09 36.19 -10.07
N ALA A 135 19.39 35.90 -10.20
CA ALA A 135 20.09 34.78 -9.56
C ALA A 135 21.13 35.30 -8.56
N THR A 136 20.68 36.00 -7.52
CA THR A 136 21.54 36.67 -6.54
C THR A 136 21.36 36.10 -5.14
N GLY A 137 22.40 36.19 -4.30
CA GLY A 137 22.33 35.77 -2.90
C GLY A 137 21.42 36.63 -2.02
N GLU A 138 21.14 37.89 -2.41
CA GLU A 138 20.14 38.71 -1.73
C GLU A 138 18.73 38.15 -1.95
N ARG A 139 18.45 37.69 -3.18
CA ARG A 139 17.17 37.11 -3.53
C ARG A 139 17.00 35.68 -3.04
N PHE A 140 18.06 34.89 -3.15
CA PHE A 140 18.10 33.49 -2.76
C PHE A 140 19.20 33.25 -1.70
N PRO A 141 18.98 33.70 -0.45
CA PRO A 141 19.98 33.57 0.61
C PRO A 141 20.30 32.11 0.96
N ASP A 142 19.37 31.20 0.69
CA ASP A 142 19.50 29.77 0.97
C ASP A 142 20.00 28.96 -0.26
N ALA A 143 20.32 29.62 -1.38
CA ALA A 143 20.87 28.94 -2.55
C ALA A 143 22.32 28.52 -2.34
N GLY A 144 22.62 27.25 -2.63
CA GLY A 144 23.98 26.71 -2.62
C GLY A 144 24.75 27.02 -3.90
N GLU A 145 24.06 27.28 -5.01
CA GLU A 145 24.68 27.53 -6.31
C GLU A 145 23.76 28.30 -7.27
N PHE A 146 24.37 29.10 -8.14
CA PHE A 146 23.71 29.84 -9.22
C PHE A 146 24.32 29.45 -10.56
N HIS A 147 23.48 28.99 -11.49
CA HIS A 147 23.88 28.64 -12.85
C HIS A 147 23.28 29.66 -13.81
N VAL A 148 24.13 30.49 -14.43
CA VAL A 148 23.70 31.62 -15.26
C VAL A 148 24.36 31.55 -16.64
N GLY A 149 23.56 31.77 -17.68
CA GLY A 149 24.00 31.87 -19.08
C GLY A 149 23.03 32.71 -19.89
N GLU A 150 23.38 33.15 -21.10
CA GLU A 150 22.47 33.97 -21.92
C GLU A 150 21.31 33.12 -22.49
N THR A 151 21.50 31.80 -22.55
CA THR A 151 20.51 30.81 -22.97
C THR A 151 20.32 29.73 -21.90
N VAL A 152 19.24 28.93 -22.02
CA VAL A 152 18.99 27.78 -21.13
C VAL A 152 20.12 26.76 -21.25
N GLU A 153 20.60 26.51 -22.46
CA GLU A 153 21.69 25.58 -22.75
C GLU A 153 22.99 26.03 -22.09
N GLU A 154 23.31 27.32 -22.14
CA GLU A 154 24.47 27.89 -21.48
C GLU A 154 24.37 27.81 -19.96
N ALA A 155 23.22 28.15 -19.39
CA ALA A 155 22.97 28.05 -17.96
C ALA A 155 23.03 26.58 -17.47
N MET A 156 22.72 25.60 -18.32
CA MET A 156 22.77 24.18 -17.97
C MET A 156 24.13 23.51 -18.25
N LYS A 157 25.11 24.22 -18.81
CA LYS A 157 26.34 23.60 -19.36
C LYS A 157 27.14 22.77 -18.35
N SER A 158 27.17 23.18 -17.08
CA SER A 158 27.82 22.46 -15.97
C SER A 158 26.86 21.66 -15.09
N LEU A 159 25.58 21.66 -15.42
CA LEU A 159 24.53 21.09 -14.59
C LEU A 159 24.39 19.59 -14.85
N VAL A 160 24.70 18.79 -13.84
CA VAL A 160 24.38 17.35 -13.84
C VAL A 160 22.97 17.17 -13.30
N ILE A 161 22.13 16.39 -13.97
CA ILE A 161 20.77 16.07 -13.52
C ILE A 161 20.65 14.56 -13.40
N ASP A 162 20.46 14.08 -12.17
CA ASP A 162 20.36 12.67 -11.79
C ASP A 162 19.10 12.41 -10.93
N ARG A 163 18.96 11.18 -10.43
CA ARG A 163 17.81 10.76 -9.61
C ARG A 163 17.70 11.44 -8.25
N ASP A 164 18.72 12.15 -7.81
CA ASP A 164 18.68 12.93 -6.57
C ASP A 164 18.19 14.37 -6.80
N CYS A 165 17.91 14.73 -8.06
CA CYS A 165 17.36 16.02 -8.45
C CYS A 165 15.83 16.02 -8.49
N ALA A 166 15.23 17.08 -7.94
CA ALA A 166 13.86 17.51 -8.21
C ALA A 166 13.90 18.85 -8.95
N ILE A 167 13.12 18.99 -10.00
CA ILE A 167 13.12 20.17 -10.88
C ILE A 167 11.80 20.92 -10.72
N VAL A 168 11.88 22.24 -10.58
CA VAL A 168 10.71 23.14 -10.69
C VAL A 168 10.97 24.18 -11.77
N ILE A 169 10.08 24.20 -12.76
CA ILE A 169 10.09 25.13 -13.90
C ILE A 169 9.06 26.22 -13.61
N ALA A 170 9.53 27.42 -13.32
CA ALA A 170 8.72 28.62 -13.15
C ALA A 170 9.41 29.80 -13.81
N THR A 171 9.42 29.80 -15.15
CA THR A 171 10.13 30.80 -15.96
C THR A 171 9.16 31.82 -16.55
N HIS A 172 9.71 32.92 -17.10
CA HIS A 172 8.94 33.88 -17.86
C HIS A 172 9.09 33.62 -19.37
N GLY A 173 8.27 32.74 -19.92
CA GLY A 173 8.19 32.50 -21.37
C GLY A 173 9.17 31.48 -21.93
N LEU A 174 10.01 30.86 -21.09
CA LEU A 174 11.00 29.84 -21.48
C LEU A 174 10.59 28.43 -21.05
N ASP A 175 9.35 28.24 -20.57
CA ASP A 175 8.93 26.97 -19.96
C ASP A 175 9.05 25.79 -20.94
N LYS A 176 8.73 26.02 -22.22
CA LYS A 176 8.84 25.00 -23.27
C LYS A 176 10.30 24.59 -23.50
N SER A 177 11.21 25.54 -23.66
CA SER A 177 12.63 25.24 -23.92
C SER A 177 13.29 24.56 -22.72
N VAL A 178 12.97 25.00 -21.50
CA VAL A 178 13.45 24.33 -20.28
C VAL A 178 12.90 22.91 -20.19
N LEU A 179 11.59 22.72 -20.38
CA LEU A 179 10.96 21.39 -20.32
C LEU A 179 11.60 20.44 -21.33
N GLU A 180 11.79 20.89 -22.58
CA GLU A 180 12.46 20.08 -23.61
C GLU A 180 13.90 19.70 -23.23
N ALA A 181 14.62 20.58 -22.53
CA ALA A 181 15.99 20.30 -22.10
C ALA A 181 16.09 19.30 -20.93
N VAL A 182 15.06 19.21 -20.08
CA VAL A 182 15.13 18.41 -18.83
C VAL A 182 14.24 17.16 -18.83
N ILE A 183 13.22 17.06 -19.70
CA ILE A 183 12.21 15.99 -19.63
C ILE A 183 12.80 14.58 -19.78
N THR A 184 13.89 14.43 -20.52
CA THR A 184 14.58 13.15 -20.73
C THR A 184 15.64 12.85 -19.67
N SER A 185 15.83 13.73 -18.69
CA SER A 185 16.77 13.51 -17.59
C SER A 185 16.28 12.42 -16.63
N ASP A 186 17.16 11.95 -15.76
CA ASP A 186 16.84 10.99 -14.72
C ASP A 186 16.30 11.66 -13.43
N ALA A 187 15.91 12.94 -13.48
CA ALA A 187 15.33 13.64 -12.32
C ALA A 187 14.14 12.87 -11.74
N ALA A 188 14.09 12.75 -10.41
CA ALA A 188 13.01 12.03 -9.73
C ALA A 188 11.66 12.77 -9.80
N TYR A 189 11.69 14.07 -10.09
CA TYR A 189 10.51 14.91 -10.18
C TYR A 189 10.76 16.07 -11.13
N ILE A 190 9.81 16.36 -12.03
CA ILE A 190 9.82 17.54 -12.89
C ILE A 190 8.46 18.23 -12.78
N GLY A 191 8.41 19.32 -12.04
CA GLY A 191 7.25 20.17 -11.87
C GLY A 191 7.31 21.39 -12.78
N MET A 192 6.20 21.75 -13.43
CA MET A 192 6.11 23.00 -14.21
C MET A 192 4.90 23.83 -13.82
N LEU A 193 5.13 25.11 -13.55
CA LEU A 193 4.09 26.10 -13.30
C LEU A 193 3.38 26.48 -14.61
N GLY A 194 2.05 26.45 -14.62
CA GLY A 194 1.27 26.82 -15.79
C GLY A 194 -0.20 26.39 -15.70
N SER A 195 -1.03 26.93 -16.61
CA SER A 195 -2.45 26.55 -16.69
C SER A 195 -2.61 25.16 -17.30
N ARG A 196 -3.66 24.41 -16.90
CA ARG A 196 -3.99 23.08 -17.45
C ARG A 196 -4.00 23.07 -18.99
N THR A 197 -4.46 24.16 -19.62
CA THR A 197 -4.49 24.31 -21.08
C THR A 197 -3.08 24.37 -21.68
N LYS A 198 -2.17 25.17 -21.11
CA LYS A 198 -0.78 25.31 -21.58
C LYS A 198 -0.05 23.97 -21.49
N VAL A 199 -0.30 23.22 -20.41
CA VAL A 199 0.29 21.90 -20.15
C VAL A 199 -0.12 20.87 -21.19
N ASN A 200 -1.43 20.78 -21.49
CA ASN A 200 -1.93 19.81 -22.46
C ASN A 200 -1.36 20.05 -23.87
N THR A 201 -1.15 21.32 -24.23
CA THR A 201 -0.48 21.67 -25.49
C THR A 201 0.97 21.17 -25.50
N TYR A 202 1.71 21.35 -24.41
CA TYR A 202 3.11 20.90 -24.33
C TYR A 202 3.24 19.38 -24.31
N ARG A 203 2.39 18.65 -23.56
CA ARG A 203 2.38 17.17 -23.62
C ARG A 203 2.18 16.67 -25.05
N ARG A 204 1.17 17.21 -25.76
CA ARG A 204 0.90 16.83 -27.15
C ARG A 204 2.08 17.12 -28.07
N ALA A 205 2.70 18.29 -27.94
CA ALA A 205 3.86 18.65 -28.74
C ALA A 205 5.05 17.71 -28.49
N LEU A 206 5.32 17.34 -27.24
CA LEU A 206 6.39 16.41 -26.88
C LEU A 206 6.14 15.00 -27.44
N GLU A 207 4.89 14.52 -27.39
CA GLU A 207 4.50 13.25 -27.98
C GLU A 207 4.62 13.27 -29.51
N SER A 208 4.02 14.27 -30.18
CA SER A 208 3.90 14.28 -31.64
C SER A 208 5.16 14.76 -32.38
N GLU A 209 5.90 15.71 -31.83
CA GLU A 209 7.04 16.35 -32.50
C GLU A 209 8.37 15.70 -32.13
N ARG A 210 8.48 15.10 -30.93
CA ARG A 210 9.75 14.60 -30.36
C ARG A 210 9.75 13.10 -30.07
N ASN A 211 8.62 12.39 -30.25
CA ASN A 211 8.47 10.96 -30.04
C ASN A 211 8.92 10.49 -28.64
N ILE A 212 8.66 11.32 -27.61
CA ILE A 212 8.92 10.99 -26.21
C ILE A 212 7.83 10.03 -25.74
N SER A 213 8.25 8.90 -25.14
CA SER A 213 7.31 7.87 -24.68
C SER A 213 6.50 8.32 -23.47
N ILE A 214 5.30 7.76 -23.30
CA ILE A 214 4.38 8.11 -22.20
C ILE A 214 5.01 7.80 -20.84
N GLU A 215 5.79 6.72 -20.74
CA GLU A 215 6.47 6.33 -19.50
C GLU A 215 7.51 7.36 -19.06
N ARG A 216 8.07 8.15 -19.99
CA ARG A 216 8.98 9.27 -19.67
C ARG A 216 8.25 10.51 -19.18
N LEU A 217 6.92 10.54 -19.20
CA LEU A 217 6.10 11.61 -18.65
C LEU A 217 5.58 11.29 -17.23
N ASP A 218 5.85 10.10 -16.69
CA ASP A 218 5.36 9.67 -15.38
C ASP A 218 5.91 10.55 -14.24
N HIS A 219 7.10 11.12 -14.41
CA HIS A 219 7.71 12.06 -13.45
C HIS A 219 7.45 13.54 -13.79
N PHE A 220 6.55 13.85 -14.74
CA PHE A 220 6.20 15.22 -15.13
C PHE A 220 4.85 15.69 -14.55
N TYR A 221 4.93 16.66 -13.63
CA TYR A 221 3.81 17.18 -12.85
C TYR A 221 3.47 18.60 -13.30
N SER A 222 2.28 18.76 -13.88
CA SER A 222 1.81 20.08 -14.28
C SER A 222 0.28 20.15 -14.44
N PRO A 223 -0.40 21.21 -13.95
CA PRO A 223 0.12 22.29 -13.11
C PRO A 223 0.81 21.75 -11.85
N VAL A 224 1.93 22.36 -11.48
CA VAL A 224 2.76 21.91 -10.36
C VAL A 224 2.09 22.19 -9.01
N GLY A 225 2.22 21.25 -8.08
CA GLY A 225 1.76 21.40 -6.70
C GLY A 225 0.38 20.80 -6.41
N LEU A 226 0.15 20.47 -5.14
CA LEU A 226 -1.12 19.91 -4.67
C LEU A 226 -2.27 20.92 -4.78
N ASP A 227 -3.47 20.43 -5.07
CA ASP A 227 -4.70 21.23 -5.10
C ASP A 227 -5.15 21.61 -3.68
N ILE A 228 -4.54 22.67 -3.14
CA ILE A 228 -4.88 23.25 -1.83
C ILE A 228 -5.59 24.61 -1.96
N GLY A 229 -6.00 24.99 -3.18
CA GLY A 229 -6.58 26.31 -3.46
C GLY A 229 -5.60 27.47 -3.32
N SER A 230 -4.32 27.26 -3.67
CA SER A 230 -3.26 28.27 -3.56
C SER A 230 -3.40 29.39 -4.60
N GLU A 231 -3.23 30.64 -4.16
CA GLU A 231 -3.29 31.82 -5.04
C GLU A 231 -2.02 32.70 -4.93
N THR A 232 -1.45 32.79 -3.73
CA THR A 232 -0.26 33.61 -3.49
C THR A 232 1.04 32.83 -3.74
N PRO A 233 2.18 33.50 -4.04
CA PRO A 233 3.47 32.80 -4.20
C PRO A 233 3.86 31.92 -3.00
N HIS A 234 3.50 32.32 -1.78
CA HIS A 234 3.76 31.55 -0.56
C HIS A 234 2.92 30.27 -0.50
N GLU A 235 1.62 30.36 -0.79
CA GLU A 235 0.74 29.18 -0.83
C GLU A 235 1.11 28.24 -1.98
N ILE A 236 1.48 28.79 -3.14
CA ILE A 236 1.97 28.00 -4.27
C ILE A 236 3.24 27.26 -3.86
N ALA A 237 4.18 27.92 -3.18
CA ALA A 237 5.39 27.26 -2.71
C ALA A 237 5.10 26.10 -1.74
N ILE A 238 4.12 26.26 -0.83
CA ILE A 238 3.65 25.17 0.04
C ILE A 238 3.08 24.02 -0.80
N ALA A 239 2.21 24.32 -1.77
CA ALA A 239 1.59 23.33 -2.65
C ALA A 239 2.64 22.52 -3.44
N VAL A 240 3.63 23.21 -4.00
CA VAL A 240 4.73 22.61 -4.77
C VAL A 240 5.62 21.76 -3.89
N MET A 241 6.10 22.30 -2.76
CA MET A 241 6.97 21.54 -1.87
C MET A 241 6.28 20.32 -1.26
N ALA A 242 4.97 20.41 -0.98
CA ALA A 242 4.18 19.27 -0.53
C ALA A 242 4.10 18.17 -1.61
N GLU A 243 3.91 18.54 -2.89
CA GLU A 243 3.91 17.58 -4.00
C GLU A 243 5.30 16.96 -4.22
N VAL A 244 6.36 17.76 -4.22
CA VAL A 244 7.75 17.29 -4.33
C VAL A 244 8.04 16.24 -3.25
N MET A 245 7.76 16.55 -1.98
CA MET A 245 7.99 15.59 -0.90
C MET A 245 7.08 14.36 -1.00
N MET A 246 5.83 14.53 -1.42
CA MET A 246 4.88 13.43 -1.63
C MET A 246 5.44 12.41 -2.62
N VAL A 247 5.94 12.89 -3.76
CA VAL A 247 6.52 12.03 -4.81
C VAL A 247 7.81 11.38 -4.34
N LEU A 248 8.74 12.16 -3.77
CA LEU A 248 10.05 11.65 -3.34
C LEU A 248 9.96 10.63 -2.19
N HIS A 249 8.89 10.67 -1.39
CA HIS A 249 8.64 9.72 -0.31
C HIS A 249 7.66 8.60 -0.67
N ASP A 250 7.20 8.53 -1.93
CA ASP A 250 6.21 7.57 -2.41
C ASP A 250 4.95 7.54 -1.53
N ARG A 251 4.36 8.73 -1.31
CA ARG A 251 3.16 8.94 -0.48
C ARG A 251 2.00 9.48 -1.31
N SER A 252 0.80 9.44 -0.71
CA SER A 252 -0.44 9.81 -1.39
C SER A 252 -0.91 11.26 -1.17
N GLY A 253 -0.26 12.02 -0.29
CA GLY A 253 -0.69 13.39 0.06
C GLY A 253 -2.04 13.48 0.79
N GLN A 254 -2.70 12.35 1.06
CA GLN A 254 -3.96 12.32 1.81
C GLN A 254 -3.72 12.65 3.28
N SER A 255 -4.71 13.29 3.92
CA SER A 255 -4.66 13.57 5.36
C SER A 255 -4.35 12.30 6.16
N LEU A 256 -3.39 12.39 7.08
CA LEU A 256 -3.07 11.31 8.01
C LEU A 256 -4.28 10.93 8.88
N SER A 257 -5.13 11.90 9.24
CA SER A 257 -6.39 11.61 9.93
C SER A 257 -7.32 10.76 9.06
N ARG A 258 -7.37 11.02 7.75
CA ARG A 258 -8.17 10.24 6.81
C ARG A 258 -7.64 8.83 6.60
N LYS A 259 -6.33 8.58 6.72
CA LYS A 259 -5.81 7.19 6.73
C LYS A 259 -6.35 6.37 7.89
N ALA A 260 -6.56 6.98 9.06
CA ALA A 260 -7.22 6.33 10.19
C ALA A 260 -8.75 6.20 9.97
N GLU A 261 -9.40 7.24 9.41
CA GLU A 261 -10.85 7.27 9.13
C GLU A 261 -11.29 6.43 7.90
N ASN A 262 -10.36 5.93 7.09
CA ASN A 262 -10.66 5.08 5.92
C ASN A 262 -10.58 3.58 6.23
N LEU A 263 -10.31 3.20 7.49
CA LEU A 263 -10.25 1.80 7.87
C LEU A 263 -11.65 1.23 8.06
N VAL A 264 -11.95 0.19 7.28
CA VAL A 264 -13.15 -0.64 7.42
C VAL A 264 -12.72 -2.02 7.87
N VAL A 265 -13.29 -2.50 8.98
CA VAL A 265 -13.13 -3.89 9.39
C VAL A 265 -14.34 -4.69 8.91
N VAL A 266 -14.10 -5.78 8.18
CA VAL A 266 -15.13 -6.69 7.71
C VAL A 266 -15.04 -7.98 8.53
N ARG A 267 -16.09 -8.32 9.30
CA ARG A 267 -16.18 -9.61 9.99
C ARG A 267 -16.64 -10.67 8.99
N GLY A 268 -15.85 -11.72 8.83
CA GLY A 268 -16.00 -12.73 7.80
C GLY A 268 -15.33 -12.33 6.48
N ALA A 269 -14.70 -13.31 5.83
CA ALA A 269 -14.01 -13.19 4.56
C ALA A 269 -14.53 -14.21 3.52
N GLY A 270 -15.73 -14.78 3.75
CA GLY A 270 -16.39 -15.70 2.84
C GLY A 270 -16.79 -15.09 1.49
N ASP A 271 -17.53 -15.84 0.67
CA ASP A 271 -17.82 -15.46 -0.72
C ASP A 271 -18.68 -14.18 -0.86
N LEU A 272 -19.63 -13.96 0.04
CA LEU A 272 -20.44 -12.73 0.07
C LEU A 272 -19.64 -11.54 0.63
N ALA A 273 -18.87 -11.76 1.71
CA ALA A 273 -17.99 -10.75 2.28
C ALA A 273 -16.93 -10.26 1.28
N THR A 274 -16.42 -11.17 0.45
CA THR A 274 -15.44 -10.85 -0.61
C THR A 274 -15.97 -9.81 -1.59
N GLY A 275 -17.27 -9.83 -1.93
CA GLY A 275 -17.86 -8.78 -2.75
C GLY A 275 -17.82 -7.39 -2.10
N VAL A 276 -17.99 -7.34 -0.78
CA VAL A 276 -17.85 -6.10 0.02
C VAL A 276 -16.40 -5.65 0.05
N ILE A 277 -15.47 -6.55 0.42
CA ILE A 277 -14.04 -6.26 0.53
C ILE A 277 -13.48 -5.73 -0.80
N VAL A 278 -13.78 -6.41 -1.92
CA VAL A 278 -13.31 -5.97 -3.25
C VAL A 278 -13.86 -4.60 -3.63
N ARG A 279 -15.14 -4.33 -3.35
CA ARG A 279 -15.75 -3.02 -3.65
C ARG A 279 -15.11 -1.90 -2.84
N LEU A 280 -14.91 -2.12 -1.54
CA LEU A 280 -14.29 -1.14 -0.65
C LEU A 280 -12.82 -0.88 -1.01
N ALA A 281 -12.04 -1.94 -1.23
CA ALA A 281 -10.63 -1.82 -1.62
C ALA A 281 -10.48 -1.05 -2.95
N LYS A 282 -11.31 -1.37 -3.96
CA LYS A 282 -11.31 -0.63 -5.24
C LYS A 282 -11.75 0.83 -5.12
N ALA A 283 -12.56 1.16 -4.11
CA ALA A 283 -12.94 2.54 -3.80
C ALA A 283 -11.88 3.29 -2.96
N GLY A 284 -10.75 2.64 -2.63
CA GLY A 284 -9.64 3.26 -1.89
C GLY A 284 -9.76 3.17 -0.36
N TYR A 285 -10.68 2.36 0.17
CA TYR A 285 -10.74 2.08 1.60
C TYR A 285 -9.64 1.11 2.02
N ARG A 286 -9.10 1.31 3.22
CA ARG A 286 -8.22 0.35 3.88
C ARG A 286 -9.12 -0.73 4.48
N VAL A 287 -8.97 -1.97 4.07
CA VAL A 287 -9.88 -3.05 4.50
C VAL A 287 -9.12 -4.10 5.28
N CYS A 288 -9.54 -4.34 6.52
CA CYS A 288 -9.07 -5.47 7.31
C CYS A 288 -10.21 -6.48 7.47
N ALA A 289 -10.01 -7.71 7.01
CA ALA A 289 -10.95 -8.80 7.20
C ALA A 289 -10.60 -9.59 8.46
N LEU A 290 -11.61 -9.98 9.23
CA LEU A 290 -11.46 -10.88 10.38
C LEU A 290 -12.09 -12.22 10.07
N GLU A 291 -11.41 -13.29 10.41
CA GLU A 291 -11.87 -14.65 10.09
C GLU A 291 -11.54 -15.65 11.21
N ILE A 292 -12.22 -16.79 11.24
CA ILE A 292 -11.93 -17.89 12.16
C ILE A 292 -10.75 -18.76 11.67
N GLU A 293 -10.20 -19.58 12.57
CA GLU A 293 -9.05 -20.45 12.28
C GLU A 293 -9.33 -21.47 11.15
N GLN A 294 -10.57 -21.96 11.05
CA GLN A 294 -10.98 -22.92 10.04
C GLN A 294 -12.24 -22.44 9.31
N PRO A 295 -12.10 -21.54 8.31
CA PRO A 295 -13.24 -21.02 7.56
C PRO A 295 -14.02 -22.13 6.85
N THR A 296 -15.34 -22.12 6.99
CA THR A 296 -16.22 -23.13 6.36
C THR A 296 -16.82 -22.65 5.04
N THR A 297 -16.15 -21.72 4.34
CA THR A 297 -16.60 -21.20 3.06
C THR A 297 -16.45 -22.29 2.00
N ILE A 298 -17.55 -22.69 1.35
CA ILE A 298 -17.48 -23.70 0.29
C ILE A 298 -17.05 -23.11 -1.07
N ARG A 299 -17.39 -21.85 -1.38
CA ARG A 299 -16.97 -21.20 -2.62
C ARG A 299 -15.56 -20.60 -2.47
N ARG A 300 -14.58 -21.46 -2.18
CA ARG A 300 -13.20 -21.11 -1.80
C ARG A 300 -12.45 -20.33 -2.87
N THR A 301 -12.67 -20.65 -4.14
CA THR A 301 -12.03 -20.01 -5.31
C THR A 301 -12.38 -18.52 -5.47
N VAL A 302 -13.36 -18.01 -4.73
CA VAL A 302 -13.82 -16.62 -4.78
C VAL A 302 -14.00 -16.02 -3.40
N ALA A 303 -13.27 -16.53 -2.40
CA ALA A 303 -13.37 -16.09 -1.03
C ALA A 303 -11.99 -15.73 -0.47
N PHE A 304 -11.85 -14.53 0.09
CA PHE A 304 -10.62 -14.14 0.76
C PHE A 304 -10.32 -14.95 2.03
N SER A 305 -11.31 -15.64 2.60
CA SER A 305 -11.10 -16.58 3.69
C SER A 305 -10.11 -17.69 3.33
N GLU A 306 -9.90 -17.98 2.05
CA GLU A 306 -8.89 -18.95 1.60
C GLU A 306 -7.46 -18.53 1.98
N ALA A 307 -7.19 -17.23 2.17
CA ALA A 307 -5.89 -16.73 2.62
C ALA A 307 -5.53 -17.19 4.04
N VAL A 308 -6.49 -17.68 4.84
CA VAL A 308 -6.19 -18.37 6.11
C VAL A 308 -5.32 -19.61 5.88
N TYR A 309 -5.56 -20.33 4.78
CA TYR A 309 -4.87 -21.56 4.39
C TYR A 309 -3.66 -21.30 3.49
N THR A 310 -3.78 -20.37 2.54
CA THR A 310 -2.73 -20.14 1.52
C THR A 310 -1.76 -19.01 1.87
N GLY A 311 -2.06 -18.21 2.91
CA GLY A 311 -1.33 -17.00 3.27
C GLY A 311 -1.69 -15.78 2.42
N GLU A 312 -2.03 -15.97 1.15
CA GLU A 312 -2.42 -14.90 0.23
C GLU A 312 -3.43 -15.39 -0.82
N VAL A 313 -4.34 -14.50 -1.19
CA VAL A 313 -5.32 -14.69 -2.28
C VAL A 313 -5.44 -13.40 -3.09
N ALA A 314 -5.39 -13.51 -4.41
CA ALA A 314 -5.67 -12.41 -5.33
C ALA A 314 -6.99 -12.67 -6.07
N LEU A 315 -7.92 -11.71 -6.02
CA LEU A 315 -9.19 -11.75 -6.74
C LEU A 315 -9.43 -10.44 -7.47
N GLU A 316 -9.72 -10.53 -8.76
CA GLU A 316 -9.77 -9.38 -9.68
C GLU A 316 -8.44 -8.58 -9.59
N THR A 317 -8.45 -7.36 -9.08
CA THR A 317 -7.24 -6.51 -8.91
C THR A 317 -6.90 -6.27 -7.43
N VAL A 318 -7.49 -7.06 -6.53
CA VAL A 318 -7.36 -6.88 -5.08
C VAL A 318 -6.62 -8.08 -4.50
N VAL A 319 -5.56 -7.79 -3.75
CA VAL A 319 -4.77 -8.80 -3.02
C VAL A 319 -5.17 -8.76 -1.56
N CYS A 320 -5.41 -9.94 -0.99
CA CYS A 320 -5.62 -10.14 0.43
C CYS A 320 -4.55 -11.06 1.00
N ARG A 321 -3.87 -10.61 2.04
CA ARG A 321 -2.80 -11.36 2.69
C ARG A 321 -3.08 -11.52 4.18
N ARG A 322 -2.83 -12.72 4.70
CA ARG A 322 -2.90 -13.02 6.12
C ARG A 322 -1.78 -12.30 6.87
N ALA A 323 -2.15 -11.67 7.99
CA ALA A 323 -1.22 -11.06 8.93
C ALA A 323 -1.25 -11.85 10.25
N GLU A 324 -0.11 -11.89 10.94
CA GLU A 324 0.04 -12.55 12.25
C GLU A 324 -0.08 -11.55 13.43
N SER A 325 -0.08 -10.24 13.14
CA SER A 325 -0.19 -9.20 14.16
C SER A 325 -0.92 -7.94 13.66
N ASP A 326 -1.36 -7.09 14.58
CA ASP A 326 -1.96 -5.79 14.24
C ASP A 326 -0.94 -4.85 13.58
N GLN A 327 0.34 -4.95 13.93
CA GLN A 327 1.40 -4.17 13.30
C GLN A 327 1.64 -4.59 11.85
N GLU A 328 1.68 -5.90 11.59
CA GLU A 328 1.79 -6.42 10.24
C GLU A 328 0.56 -6.07 9.40
N ALA A 329 -0.65 -6.19 9.97
CA ALA A 329 -1.88 -5.77 9.32
C ALA A 329 -1.82 -4.28 8.91
N LYS A 330 -1.36 -3.39 9.80
CA LYS A 330 -1.18 -1.96 9.48
C LYS A 330 -0.21 -1.75 8.32
N THR A 331 0.91 -2.47 8.28
CA THR A 331 1.88 -2.40 7.19
C THR A 331 1.25 -2.82 5.85
N LEU A 332 0.49 -3.91 5.82
CA LEU A 332 -0.22 -4.35 4.60
C LEU A 332 -1.23 -3.31 4.14
N LEU A 333 -2.01 -2.76 5.07
CA LEU A 333 -3.00 -1.72 4.77
C LEU A 333 -2.36 -0.44 4.23
N ASP A 334 -1.15 -0.10 4.67
CA ASP A 334 -0.40 1.06 4.19
C ASP A 334 0.17 0.85 2.77
N GLN A 335 0.34 -0.40 2.36
CA GLN A 335 0.72 -0.82 1.00
C GLN A 335 -0.49 -0.96 0.06
N GLY A 336 -1.72 -0.69 0.55
CA GLY A 336 -2.94 -0.88 -0.23
C GLY A 336 -3.38 -2.35 -0.36
N ILE A 337 -2.80 -3.25 0.44
CA ILE A 337 -3.16 -4.67 0.50
C ILE A 337 -4.25 -4.88 1.56
N VAL A 338 -5.24 -5.72 1.26
CA VAL A 338 -6.25 -6.11 2.25
C VAL A 338 -5.59 -7.03 3.28
N ALA A 339 -5.62 -6.64 4.56
CA ALA A 339 -5.11 -7.48 5.63
C ALA A 339 -6.18 -8.47 6.11
N LEU A 340 -5.83 -9.74 6.29
CA LEU A 340 -6.69 -10.74 6.93
C LEU A 340 -6.09 -11.15 8.27
N LEU A 341 -6.87 -11.08 9.34
CA LEU A 341 -6.49 -11.52 10.68
C LEU A 341 -7.38 -12.69 11.13
N VAL A 342 -6.74 -13.73 11.66
CA VAL A 342 -7.47 -14.82 12.33
C VAL A 342 -7.84 -14.34 13.74
N ASP A 343 -9.09 -13.93 13.92
CA ASP A 343 -9.61 -13.38 15.17
C ASP A 343 -11.10 -13.74 15.34
N PRO A 344 -11.41 -14.96 15.83
CA PRO A 344 -12.79 -15.42 16.04
C PRO A 344 -13.61 -14.53 16.97
N SER A 345 -12.93 -13.85 17.91
CA SER A 345 -13.56 -13.01 18.93
C SER A 345 -13.85 -11.59 18.46
N ALA A 346 -13.30 -11.19 17.30
CA ALA A 346 -13.29 -9.82 16.80
C ALA A 346 -12.68 -8.79 17.77
N SER A 347 -11.79 -9.24 18.66
CA SER A 347 -11.03 -8.40 19.61
C SER A 347 -10.21 -7.30 18.93
N MET A 348 -9.84 -7.52 17.66
CA MET A 348 -8.98 -6.63 16.91
C MET A 348 -9.69 -5.35 16.46
N ILE A 349 -11.02 -5.33 16.47
CA ILE A 349 -11.81 -4.11 16.20
C ILE A 349 -11.48 -3.02 17.21
N GLU A 350 -11.37 -3.35 18.49
CA GLU A 350 -11.06 -2.37 19.55
C GLU A 350 -9.65 -1.79 19.41
N ARG A 351 -8.69 -2.61 18.96
CA ARG A 351 -7.29 -2.21 18.74
C ARG A 351 -7.10 -1.40 17.47
N LEU A 352 -7.79 -1.79 16.39
CA LEU A 352 -7.71 -1.13 15.09
C LEU A 352 -8.53 0.16 15.02
N ARG A 353 -9.56 0.29 15.86
CA ARG A 353 -10.47 1.46 15.93
C ARG A 353 -10.94 1.92 14.55
N PRO A 354 -11.59 1.02 13.78
CA PRO A 354 -12.02 1.36 12.43
C PRO A 354 -13.10 2.44 12.42
N PHE A 355 -13.22 3.14 11.30
CA PHE A 355 -14.34 4.05 11.06
C PHE A 355 -15.65 3.28 10.88
N ALA A 356 -15.60 2.13 10.21
CA ALA A 356 -16.76 1.30 10.00
C ALA A 356 -16.45 -0.19 10.27
N VAL A 357 -17.45 -0.88 10.81
CA VAL A 357 -17.48 -2.34 10.91
C VAL A 357 -18.59 -2.87 10.03
N VAL A 358 -18.29 -3.86 9.20
CA VAL A 358 -19.27 -4.58 8.38
C VAL A 358 -19.32 -6.03 8.86
N ASP A 359 -20.43 -6.45 9.46
CA ASP A 359 -20.67 -7.86 9.74
C ASP A 359 -21.16 -8.56 8.47
N ALA A 360 -20.26 -9.33 7.87
CA ALA A 360 -20.49 -10.13 6.68
C ALA A 360 -20.36 -11.65 6.95
N ILE A 361 -20.47 -12.07 8.21
CA ILE A 361 -20.42 -13.50 8.59
C ILE A 361 -21.66 -14.24 8.06
N ILE A 362 -22.82 -13.56 8.05
CA ILE A 362 -24.11 -14.09 7.59
C ILE A 362 -24.49 -15.37 8.38
N ALA A 363 -24.29 -15.31 9.70
CA ALA A 363 -24.65 -16.40 10.61
C ALA A 363 -26.17 -16.58 10.78
N LYS A 364 -26.98 -15.67 10.23
CA LYS A 364 -28.45 -15.60 10.37
C LYS A 364 -28.94 -15.36 11.81
N LYS A 365 -28.01 -15.03 12.70
CA LYS A 365 -28.20 -14.65 14.10
C LYS A 365 -27.08 -13.70 14.49
N ASN A 366 -27.33 -12.80 15.43
CA ASN A 366 -26.30 -11.90 15.94
C ASN A 366 -25.28 -12.70 16.78
N LEU A 367 -24.00 -12.66 16.38
CA LEU A 367 -22.87 -13.29 17.09
C LEU A 367 -22.03 -12.25 17.87
N GLY A 368 -22.69 -11.24 18.41
CA GLY A 368 -22.04 -10.19 19.22
C GLY A 368 -21.68 -8.92 18.45
N THR A 369 -22.29 -8.68 17.28
CA THR A 369 -22.25 -7.36 16.63
C THR A 369 -23.14 -6.39 17.38
N HIS A 370 -22.60 -5.21 17.68
CA HIS A 370 -23.34 -4.13 18.34
C HIS A 370 -22.88 -2.76 17.81
N LYS A 371 -23.72 -1.73 17.93
CA LYS A 371 -23.45 -0.37 17.43
C LYS A 371 -22.20 0.32 18.01
N GLY A 372 -21.69 -0.20 19.13
CA GLY A 372 -20.51 0.35 19.80
C GLY A 372 -19.17 -0.09 19.19
N MET A 373 -19.18 -1.00 18.21
CA MET A 373 -17.95 -1.54 17.63
C MET A 373 -17.18 -0.52 16.76
N ALA A 374 -17.88 0.45 16.17
CA ALA A 374 -17.30 1.52 15.36
C ALA A 374 -18.30 2.69 15.24
N PRO A 375 -17.86 3.88 14.78
CA PRO A 375 -18.75 4.99 14.45
C PRO A 375 -19.89 4.63 13.47
N LEU A 376 -19.66 3.65 12.60
CA LEU A 376 -20.64 3.08 11.68
C LEU A 376 -20.60 1.56 11.75
N VAL A 377 -21.73 0.92 12.05
CA VAL A 377 -21.85 -0.54 12.03
C VAL A 377 -22.92 -0.96 11.02
N ILE A 378 -22.52 -1.76 10.03
CA ILE A 378 -23.40 -2.31 9.00
C ILE A 378 -23.43 -3.84 9.16
N ALA A 379 -24.61 -4.44 9.06
CA ALA A 379 -24.75 -5.90 9.08
C ALA A 379 -25.40 -6.42 7.79
N LEU A 380 -24.97 -7.59 7.31
CA LEU A 380 -25.52 -8.21 6.10
C LEU A 380 -26.54 -9.29 6.45
N GLY A 381 -27.77 -9.09 5.99
CA GLY A 381 -28.81 -10.11 6.00
C GLY A 381 -29.50 -10.32 7.35
N PRO A 382 -30.23 -11.44 7.51
CA PRO A 382 -31.06 -11.67 8.68
C PRO A 382 -30.23 -11.91 9.94
N GLY A 383 -30.87 -11.70 11.10
CA GLY A 383 -30.27 -11.93 12.42
C GLY A 383 -29.85 -10.67 13.16
N PHE A 384 -30.09 -9.49 12.58
CA PHE A 384 -29.76 -8.18 13.14
C PHE A 384 -30.94 -7.22 13.01
N GLU A 385 -31.11 -6.33 13.99
CA GLU A 385 -32.05 -5.20 13.94
C GLU A 385 -31.31 -3.88 13.65
N ALA A 386 -31.59 -3.26 12.51
CA ALA A 386 -31.14 -1.92 12.19
C ALA A 386 -31.74 -0.90 13.16
N GLY A 387 -30.88 -0.04 13.71
CA GLY A 387 -31.21 0.93 14.75
C GLY A 387 -30.91 0.45 16.17
N ALA A 388 -30.81 -0.88 16.40
CA ALA A 388 -30.54 -1.48 17.71
C ALA A 388 -29.17 -2.21 17.74
N ASP A 389 -28.99 -3.25 16.93
CA ASP A 389 -27.74 -4.02 16.85
C ASP A 389 -26.68 -3.32 15.99
N CYS A 390 -27.12 -2.65 14.93
CA CYS A 390 -26.26 -1.97 13.96
C CYS A 390 -26.96 -0.70 13.46
N ASP A 391 -26.25 0.17 12.75
CA ASP A 391 -26.85 1.38 12.15
C ASP A 391 -27.68 1.03 10.92
N TYR A 392 -27.20 0.08 10.12
CA TYR A 392 -27.88 -0.36 8.91
C TYR A 392 -27.79 -1.87 8.74
N VAL A 393 -28.88 -2.46 8.25
CA VAL A 393 -28.90 -3.83 7.72
C VAL A 393 -29.01 -3.77 6.20
N ILE A 394 -28.24 -4.59 5.49
CA ILE A 394 -28.36 -4.74 4.04
C ILE A 394 -29.13 -6.01 3.72
N GLU A 395 -30.18 -5.91 2.91
CA GLU A 395 -30.96 -7.05 2.45
C GLU A 395 -30.12 -7.99 1.57
N THR A 396 -30.14 -9.30 1.88
CA THR A 396 -29.37 -10.32 1.17
C THR A 396 -30.23 -11.33 0.40
N LYS A 397 -31.54 -11.35 0.61
CA LYS A 397 -32.48 -12.20 -0.14
C LYS A 397 -32.50 -11.77 -1.59
N ARG A 398 -32.33 -12.72 -2.51
CA ARG A 398 -32.47 -12.46 -3.94
C ARG A 398 -33.93 -12.10 -4.23
N GLY A 399 -34.15 -11.01 -4.97
CA GLY A 399 -35.49 -10.51 -5.27
C GLY A 399 -35.45 -9.01 -5.55
N HIS A 400 -36.61 -8.38 -5.45
CA HIS A 400 -36.78 -6.95 -5.69
C HIS A 400 -35.94 -6.07 -4.75
N ASP A 401 -35.80 -6.48 -3.49
CA ASP A 401 -35.11 -5.72 -2.45
C ASP A 401 -33.64 -6.11 -2.24
N LEU A 402 -33.03 -6.93 -3.10
CA LEU A 402 -31.61 -7.32 -2.92
C LEU A 402 -30.70 -6.08 -2.85
N GLY A 403 -29.92 -5.95 -1.77
CA GLY A 403 -29.04 -4.81 -1.54
C GLY A 403 -29.73 -3.60 -0.89
N LYS A 404 -31.04 -3.67 -0.62
CA LYS A 404 -31.75 -2.58 0.06
C LYS A 404 -31.09 -2.24 1.39
N VAL A 405 -30.81 -0.96 1.58
CA VAL A 405 -30.31 -0.38 2.82
C VAL A 405 -31.49 -0.16 3.77
N ILE A 406 -31.47 -0.88 4.90
CA ILE A 406 -32.50 -0.83 5.94
C ILE A 406 -31.93 -0.04 7.12
N SER A 407 -32.51 1.13 7.41
CA SER A 407 -32.09 2.00 8.53
C SER A 407 -32.86 1.73 9.83
N ARG A 408 -33.96 0.97 9.77
CA ARG A 408 -34.73 0.54 10.93
C ARG A 408 -35.42 -0.79 10.66
N GLY A 409 -35.33 -1.73 11.60
CA GLY A 409 -35.96 -3.05 11.49
C GLY A 409 -35.02 -4.11 10.92
N PHE A 410 -35.58 -5.17 10.32
CA PHE A 410 -34.84 -6.39 9.97
C PHE A 410 -34.79 -6.60 8.44
N ALA A 411 -33.74 -7.30 7.98
CA ALA A 411 -33.80 -7.96 6.69
C ALA A 411 -34.79 -9.14 6.71
N GLU A 412 -35.18 -9.59 5.52
CA GLU A 412 -36.04 -10.75 5.34
C GLU A 412 -35.49 -12.00 6.07
N PRO A 413 -36.34 -12.72 6.83
CA PRO A 413 -35.92 -13.93 7.54
C PRO A 413 -35.31 -14.99 6.62
N ASN A 414 -34.36 -15.76 7.16
CA ASN A 414 -33.80 -16.89 6.43
C ASN A 414 -34.88 -17.96 6.19
N THR A 415 -35.27 -18.13 4.93
CA THR A 415 -36.26 -19.14 4.52
C THR A 415 -35.75 -20.58 4.55
N GLY A 416 -34.44 -20.80 4.75
CA GLY A 416 -33.82 -22.14 4.69
C GLY A 416 -33.56 -22.63 3.27
N ILE A 417 -34.38 -22.20 2.31
CA ILE A 417 -34.31 -22.59 0.90
C ILE A 417 -33.27 -21.72 0.15
N PRO A 418 -32.26 -22.32 -0.52
CA PRO A 418 -31.33 -21.57 -1.36
C PRO A 418 -32.04 -20.94 -2.57
N GLY A 419 -31.56 -19.78 -3.03
CA GLY A 419 -32.08 -19.16 -4.24
C GLY A 419 -31.91 -20.04 -5.48
N LYS A 420 -32.89 -19.98 -6.40
CA LYS A 420 -32.90 -20.77 -7.64
C LYS A 420 -31.74 -20.40 -8.57
N ILE A 421 -31.08 -21.40 -9.14
CA ILE A 421 -30.05 -21.28 -10.18
C ILE A 421 -30.32 -22.35 -11.22
N GLY A 422 -30.44 -21.98 -12.50
CA GLY A 422 -30.75 -22.95 -13.56
C GLY A 422 -32.01 -23.79 -13.33
N GLY A 423 -32.98 -23.28 -12.55
CA GLY A 423 -34.21 -23.99 -12.19
C GLY A 423 -34.20 -24.72 -10.84
N PHE A 424 -33.02 -24.98 -10.26
CA PHE A 424 -32.85 -25.78 -9.04
C PHE A 424 -32.58 -24.91 -7.80
N ALA A 425 -33.04 -25.33 -6.63
CA ALA A 425 -32.95 -24.57 -5.37
C ALA A 425 -32.24 -25.36 -4.26
N GLU A 426 -32.90 -26.32 -3.63
CA GLU A 426 -32.32 -27.10 -2.52
C GLU A 426 -31.39 -28.19 -3.06
N GLU A 427 -31.75 -28.77 -4.20
CA GLU A 427 -31.06 -29.90 -4.82
C GLU A 427 -29.61 -29.56 -5.14
N ARG A 428 -29.29 -28.29 -5.35
CA ARG A 428 -27.94 -27.87 -5.67
C ARG A 428 -26.99 -27.79 -4.47
N VAL A 429 -27.53 -27.71 -3.24
CA VAL A 429 -26.75 -27.50 -2.02
C VAL A 429 -26.71 -28.79 -1.21
N LEU A 430 -25.51 -29.37 -1.09
CA LEU A 430 -25.32 -30.67 -0.46
C LEU A 430 -24.97 -30.49 1.03
N HIS A 431 -25.57 -31.34 1.85
CA HIS A 431 -25.39 -31.35 3.30
C HIS A 431 -24.88 -32.70 3.78
N SER A 432 -24.15 -32.70 4.90
CA SER A 432 -23.67 -33.91 5.55
C SER A 432 -24.82 -34.75 6.12
N ALA A 433 -24.85 -36.05 5.83
CA ALA A 433 -25.84 -36.97 6.39
C ALA A 433 -25.57 -37.28 7.88
N SER A 434 -24.30 -37.33 8.27
CA SER A 434 -23.84 -37.52 9.65
C SER A 434 -22.75 -36.51 10.01
N ALA A 435 -22.38 -36.47 11.29
CA ALA A 435 -21.22 -35.72 11.74
C ALA A 435 -19.95 -36.49 11.42
N GLY A 436 -18.91 -35.80 10.94
CA GLY A 436 -17.64 -36.45 10.58
C GLY A 436 -16.67 -35.51 9.89
N THR A 437 -15.52 -36.07 9.50
CA THR A 437 -14.49 -35.34 8.76
C THR A 437 -14.81 -35.32 7.28
N PHE A 438 -14.83 -34.13 6.68
CA PHE A 438 -15.05 -33.93 5.25
C PHE A 438 -13.81 -34.30 4.43
N VAL A 439 -14.01 -35.00 3.31
CA VAL A 439 -12.99 -35.32 2.30
C VAL A 439 -13.58 -35.15 0.90
N GLY A 440 -12.98 -34.30 0.07
CA GLY A 440 -13.36 -34.09 -1.32
C GLY A 440 -12.80 -35.18 -2.25
N HIS A 441 -13.65 -35.76 -3.08
CA HIS A 441 -13.24 -36.69 -4.15
C HIS A 441 -13.19 -36.01 -5.53
N LYS A 442 -13.88 -34.88 -5.66
CA LYS A 442 -13.88 -33.99 -6.83
C LYS A 442 -13.35 -32.61 -6.42
N LYS A 443 -13.02 -31.78 -7.41
CA LYS A 443 -12.54 -30.41 -7.21
C LYS A 443 -13.58 -29.40 -7.67
N ILE A 444 -13.51 -28.18 -7.11
CA ILE A 444 -14.28 -27.05 -7.62
C ILE A 444 -13.88 -26.83 -9.10
N GLY A 445 -14.88 -26.75 -9.98
CA GLY A 445 -14.70 -26.67 -11.43
C GLY A 445 -14.92 -27.99 -12.17
N ASP A 446 -14.94 -29.13 -11.48
CA ASP A 446 -15.21 -30.43 -12.10
C ASP A 446 -16.68 -30.55 -12.54
N LEU A 447 -16.90 -31.03 -13.76
CA LEU A 447 -18.22 -31.44 -14.22
C LEU A 447 -18.61 -32.76 -13.56
N VAL A 448 -19.86 -32.84 -13.10
CA VAL A 448 -20.43 -34.00 -12.43
C VAL A 448 -21.77 -34.37 -13.05
N LYS A 449 -22.05 -35.67 -13.04
CA LYS A 449 -23.34 -36.26 -13.40
C LYS A 449 -24.11 -36.64 -12.15
N GLN A 450 -25.43 -36.60 -12.24
CA GLN A 450 -26.29 -37.12 -11.20
C GLN A 450 -25.88 -38.57 -10.88
N GLY A 451 -25.67 -38.86 -9.59
CA GLY A 451 -25.18 -40.15 -9.10
C GLY A 451 -23.67 -40.23 -8.87
N ASP A 452 -22.89 -39.25 -9.32
CA ASP A 452 -21.44 -39.22 -9.05
C ASP A 452 -21.18 -39.01 -7.55
N VAL A 453 -20.22 -39.75 -6.99
CA VAL A 453 -19.69 -39.47 -5.65
C VAL A 453 -18.72 -38.28 -5.74
N ILE A 454 -19.03 -37.18 -5.04
CA ILE A 454 -18.23 -35.95 -5.11
C ILE A 454 -17.37 -35.70 -3.87
N ALA A 455 -17.74 -36.27 -2.73
CA ALA A 455 -17.05 -36.14 -1.45
C ALA A 455 -17.53 -37.24 -0.48
N ALA A 456 -16.96 -37.26 0.72
CA ALA A 456 -17.44 -38.06 1.85
C ALA A 456 -17.38 -37.25 3.15
N VAL A 457 -18.21 -37.62 4.13
CA VAL A 457 -18.13 -37.16 5.51
C VAL A 457 -18.06 -38.39 6.41
N GLY A 458 -16.91 -38.62 7.04
CA GLY A 458 -16.65 -39.90 7.70
C GLY A 458 -16.71 -41.06 6.70
N THR A 459 -17.66 -41.98 6.88
CA THR A 459 -17.91 -43.09 5.95
C THR A 459 -19.05 -42.83 4.97
N ASP A 460 -19.77 -41.71 5.13
CA ASP A 460 -20.96 -41.42 4.32
C ASP A 460 -20.58 -40.69 3.04
N GLU A 461 -20.94 -41.25 1.89
CA GLU A 461 -20.70 -40.64 0.58
C GLU A 461 -21.66 -39.47 0.31
N ILE A 462 -21.13 -38.41 -0.27
CA ILE A 462 -21.88 -37.26 -0.76
C ILE A 462 -22.04 -37.43 -2.28
N ILE A 463 -23.27 -37.70 -2.70
CA ILE A 463 -23.64 -38.00 -4.09
C ILE A 463 -24.23 -36.75 -4.76
N ALA A 464 -23.83 -36.47 -6.00
CA ALA A 464 -24.41 -35.40 -6.80
C ALA A 464 -25.89 -35.70 -7.13
N PRO A 465 -26.85 -34.89 -6.65
CA PRO A 465 -28.27 -35.12 -6.92
C PRO A 465 -28.70 -34.59 -8.30
N ILE A 466 -27.85 -33.79 -8.95
CA ILE A 466 -28.10 -33.15 -10.24
C ILE A 466 -26.82 -33.10 -11.08
N ASP A 467 -26.98 -33.02 -12.40
CA ASP A 467 -25.91 -32.67 -13.33
C ASP A 467 -25.44 -31.23 -13.10
N GLY A 468 -24.16 -30.95 -13.31
CA GLY A 468 -23.64 -29.59 -13.27
C GLY A 468 -22.13 -29.52 -13.08
N VAL A 469 -21.67 -28.41 -12.52
CA VAL A 469 -20.28 -28.22 -12.10
C VAL A 469 -20.20 -28.08 -10.58
N VAL A 470 -19.21 -28.70 -9.95
CA VAL A 470 -18.91 -28.47 -8.52
C VAL A 470 -18.50 -27.01 -8.36
N ARG A 471 -19.39 -26.21 -7.78
CA ARG A 471 -19.22 -24.76 -7.62
C ARG A 471 -18.55 -24.37 -6.32
N GLY A 472 -18.78 -25.16 -5.29
CA GLY A 472 -18.18 -24.97 -3.98
C GLY A 472 -18.05 -26.29 -3.24
N MET A 473 -17.01 -26.39 -2.43
CA MET A 473 -16.69 -27.55 -1.62
C MET A 473 -15.86 -27.10 -0.41
N LEU A 474 -16.09 -27.71 0.76
CA LEU A 474 -15.24 -27.50 1.94
C LEU A 474 -13.78 -27.90 1.70
N HIS A 475 -12.89 -27.47 2.59
CA HIS A 475 -11.54 -28.00 2.69
C HIS A 475 -11.55 -29.39 3.32
N ASP A 476 -10.62 -30.23 2.90
CA ASP A 476 -10.41 -31.55 3.49
C ASP A 476 -10.01 -31.42 4.95
N GLY A 477 -10.46 -32.36 5.78
CA GLY A 477 -10.11 -32.40 7.21
C GLY A 477 -11.00 -31.56 8.13
N ILE A 478 -11.91 -30.74 7.58
CA ILE A 478 -12.89 -30.01 8.40
C ILE A 478 -13.89 -31.00 9.03
N VAL A 479 -14.04 -30.93 10.35
CA VAL A 479 -15.06 -31.71 11.08
C VAL A 479 -16.37 -30.93 11.04
N VAL A 480 -17.43 -31.57 10.53
CA VAL A 480 -18.75 -30.96 10.37
C VAL A 480 -19.81 -31.71 11.19
N PRO A 481 -20.83 -31.02 11.74
CA PRO A 481 -21.99 -31.68 12.33
C PRO A 481 -22.90 -32.28 11.26
N THR A 482 -23.94 -33.01 11.67
CA THR A 482 -25.02 -33.45 10.78
C THR A 482 -25.76 -32.26 10.17
N ASN A 483 -26.21 -32.41 8.92
CA ASN A 483 -26.94 -31.41 8.15
C ASN A 483 -26.17 -30.08 7.98
N PHE A 484 -24.84 -30.18 7.85
CA PHE A 484 -23.96 -29.06 7.59
C PHE A 484 -23.72 -28.92 6.10
N LYS A 485 -23.68 -27.69 5.60
CA LYS A 485 -23.46 -27.42 4.16
C LYS A 485 -22.01 -27.77 3.78
N VAL A 486 -21.83 -28.74 2.88
CA VAL A 486 -20.49 -29.24 2.51
C VAL A 486 -20.09 -28.95 1.06
N ALA A 487 -21.06 -28.86 0.15
CA ALA A 487 -20.79 -28.58 -1.27
C ALA A 487 -21.97 -27.86 -1.95
N ASP A 488 -21.72 -27.32 -3.14
CA ASP A 488 -22.73 -26.67 -4.00
C ASP A 488 -22.42 -27.02 -5.47
N ILE A 489 -23.45 -27.40 -6.22
CA ILE A 489 -23.37 -27.68 -7.67
C ILE A 489 -24.03 -26.54 -8.42
N ASP A 490 -23.42 -26.04 -9.50
CA ASP A 490 -24.09 -25.12 -10.43
C ASP A 490 -24.69 -25.92 -11.60
N PRO A 491 -26.02 -26.04 -11.71
CA PRO A 491 -26.68 -26.83 -12.75
C PRO A 491 -26.46 -26.28 -14.16
N ARG A 492 -25.97 -25.04 -14.29
CA ARG A 492 -25.67 -24.44 -15.60
C ARG A 492 -24.41 -25.07 -16.23
N GLY A 493 -23.57 -25.76 -15.46
CA GLY A 493 -22.37 -26.44 -15.96
C GLY A 493 -21.27 -25.51 -16.47
N ILE A 494 -21.28 -24.22 -16.11
CA ILE A 494 -20.28 -23.24 -16.57
C ILE A 494 -19.16 -23.10 -15.55
N ALA A 495 -18.03 -23.76 -15.79
CA ALA A 495 -16.91 -23.82 -14.85
C ALA A 495 -16.31 -22.44 -14.52
N SER A 496 -16.24 -21.51 -15.48
CA SER A 496 -15.71 -20.16 -15.24
C SER A 496 -16.52 -19.35 -14.22
N TYR A 497 -17.76 -19.73 -13.91
CA TYR A 497 -18.54 -19.08 -12.85
C TYR A 497 -18.07 -19.45 -11.44
N CYS A 498 -17.31 -20.53 -11.29
CA CYS A 498 -16.70 -20.90 -10.02
C CYS A 498 -15.65 -19.87 -9.57
N GLU A 499 -15.01 -19.18 -10.52
CA GLU A 499 -13.90 -18.22 -10.28
C GLU A 499 -14.36 -16.76 -10.26
N THR A 500 -15.67 -16.51 -10.36
CA THR A 500 -16.20 -15.15 -10.36
C THR A 500 -17.00 -14.82 -9.10
N ILE A 501 -16.78 -13.63 -8.58
CA ILE A 501 -17.59 -13.03 -7.52
C ILE A 501 -19.05 -12.97 -8.02
N SER A 502 -19.99 -13.35 -7.16
CA SER A 502 -21.41 -13.40 -7.57
C SER A 502 -21.99 -12.00 -7.76
N ASP A 503 -22.98 -11.90 -8.64
CA ASP A 503 -23.88 -10.74 -8.75
C ASP A 503 -24.41 -10.26 -7.39
N LYS A 504 -24.84 -11.21 -6.55
CA LYS A 504 -25.31 -10.94 -5.18
C LYS A 504 -24.23 -10.30 -4.34
N ALA A 505 -23.02 -10.88 -4.29
CA ALA A 505 -21.91 -10.33 -3.52
C ALA A 505 -21.53 -8.91 -4.00
N ARG A 506 -21.55 -8.67 -5.32
CA ARG A 506 -21.30 -7.34 -5.88
C ARG A 506 -22.37 -6.32 -5.50
N ALA A 507 -23.66 -6.71 -5.52
CA ALA A 507 -24.76 -5.85 -5.11
C ALA A 507 -24.66 -5.45 -3.63
N LEU A 508 -24.34 -6.42 -2.75
CA LEU A 508 -24.10 -6.14 -1.33
C LEU A 508 -22.93 -5.19 -1.13
N GLY A 509 -21.80 -5.42 -1.82
CA GLY A 509 -20.65 -4.52 -1.77
C GLY A 509 -20.94 -3.09 -2.23
N GLY A 510 -21.77 -2.94 -3.28
CA GLY A 510 -22.22 -1.61 -3.72
C GLY A 510 -23.07 -0.89 -2.68
N SER A 511 -23.97 -1.62 -2.01
CA SER A 511 -24.85 -1.07 -0.98
C SER A 511 -24.09 -0.67 0.29
N VAL A 512 -23.09 -1.47 0.69
CA VAL A 512 -22.20 -1.12 1.81
C VAL A 512 -21.39 0.14 1.47
N LEU A 513 -20.83 0.22 0.26
CA LEU A 513 -20.10 1.41 -0.19
C LEU A 513 -20.99 2.66 -0.19
N GLU A 514 -22.24 2.55 -0.67
CA GLU A 514 -23.23 3.65 -0.64
C GLU A 514 -23.44 4.18 0.79
N VAL A 515 -23.62 3.29 1.77
CA VAL A 515 -23.83 3.70 3.16
C VAL A 515 -22.60 4.41 3.72
N ILE A 516 -21.41 3.85 3.51
CA ILE A 516 -20.15 4.41 4.00
C ILE A 516 -19.91 5.79 3.38
N ASP A 517 -19.94 5.90 2.05
CA ASP A 517 -19.74 7.18 1.35
C ASP A 517 -20.83 8.21 1.70
N GLY A 518 -22.08 7.77 1.80
CA GLY A 518 -23.21 8.61 2.18
C GLY A 518 -23.07 9.20 3.58
N MET A 519 -22.54 8.44 4.55
CA MET A 519 -22.26 8.94 5.89
C MET A 519 -21.13 9.97 5.88
N ARG A 520 -20.06 9.73 5.11
CA ARG A 520 -18.92 10.66 5.02
C ARG A 520 -19.30 11.98 4.36
N ALA A 521 -20.11 11.94 3.30
CA ALA A 521 -20.63 13.14 2.65
C ALA A 521 -21.49 13.99 3.61
N LYS A 522 -22.29 13.35 4.48
CA LYS A 522 -23.09 14.04 5.50
C LYS A 522 -22.24 14.63 6.64
N ALA A 523 -21.14 13.96 7.03
CA ALA A 523 -20.20 14.50 8.00
C ALA A 523 -19.51 15.78 7.49
N PHE A 524 -19.15 15.81 6.20
CA PHE A 524 -18.52 16.98 5.57
C PHE A 524 -19.46 18.20 5.53
N ARG A 525 -20.76 17.99 5.26
CA ARG A 525 -21.78 19.06 5.23
C ARG A 525 -22.13 19.66 6.60
N ARG A 526 -21.65 19.07 7.71
CA ARG A 526 -21.85 19.62 9.07
C ARG A 526 -20.73 20.56 9.51
N ILE A 527 -19.64 20.64 8.74
CA ILE A 527 -18.44 21.45 9.05
C ILE A 527 -18.31 22.65 8.10
N SER A 528 -19.00 22.63 6.95
CA SER A 528 -19.25 23.81 6.09
C SER A 528 -20.49 24.57 6.54
#